data_AF-A0A1B3MYH6-F1
#
_entry.id   AF-A0A1B3MYH6-F1
#
_cell.length_a   1.000
_cell.length_b   1.000
_cell.length_c   1.000
_cell.angle_alpha   90.00
_cell.angle_beta   90.00
_cell.angle_gamma   90.00
#
_symmetry.space_group_name_H-M   'P 1'
#
loop_
_entity.id
_entity.type
_entity.pdbx_description
1 polymer ?
#
loop_
_entity_poly.entity_id
_entity_poly.type
_entity_poly.pdbx_seq_one_letter_code
_entity_poly.pdbx_strand_id
1 'polypeptide(L)'
;MTKTPMIAALALLAAAVPAMAQQPTAPTAVTDPNNEKVNIVIVYGEDACPPSQGDEIVVCARKGEAERYRIPEPLRGDPNKPSNQAWGERVRSMEYVGRSGTESCSPSGGGGATGCFAQLARLAKAERQALDNASWKDLVEAERAKRLSTIDADSEAIEARVKAEEKAAQQQSNSPTQP
;
A
#
# COMPACT_ATOMS: atom_id res chain seq x y z
N MET A 1 29.66 16.83 -63.02
CA MET A 1 29.04 15.64 -62.39
C MET A 1 27.83 16.11 -61.60
N THR A 2 26.68 16.40 -62.22
CA THR A 2 25.58 15.51 -62.66
C THR A 2 24.83 14.79 -61.53
N LYS A 3 23.55 15.17 -61.40
CA LYS A 3 22.34 14.39 -61.02
C LYS A 3 21.84 14.51 -59.56
N THR A 4 20.79 15.32 -59.42
CA THR A 4 19.58 14.92 -58.68
C THR A 4 18.86 13.76 -59.38
N PRO A 5 18.15 12.94 -58.62
CA PRO A 5 16.78 12.58 -59.02
C PRO A 5 15.78 12.61 -57.85
N MET A 6 14.66 13.29 -58.11
CA MET A 6 13.34 13.01 -57.54
C MET A 6 12.75 11.69 -58.10
N ILE A 7 11.61 11.27 -57.52
CA ILE A 7 10.59 10.29 -58.01
C ILE A 7 10.85 8.87 -57.45
N ALA A 8 9.92 8.08 -56.89
CA ALA A 8 8.46 8.03 -56.73
C ALA A 8 8.18 7.15 -55.47
N ALA A 9 7.19 7.42 -54.61
CA ALA A 9 5.75 7.13 -54.74
C ALA A 9 5.35 5.64 -54.58
N LEU A 10 4.25 5.45 -53.82
CA LEU A 10 3.39 4.27 -53.61
C LEU A 10 3.90 3.21 -52.59
N ALA A 11 3.36 3.20 -51.37
CA ALA A 11 2.06 2.61 -50.99
C ALA A 11 2.08 1.07 -50.96
N LEU A 12 2.27 0.51 -49.77
CA LEU A 12 1.93 -0.89 -49.45
C LEU A 12 1.15 -0.94 -48.14
N LEU A 13 -0.17 -1.00 -48.31
CA LEU A 13 -1.16 -1.71 -47.49
C LEU A 13 -0.78 -2.02 -46.04
N ALA A 14 -1.14 -1.11 -45.12
CA ALA A 14 -1.43 -1.49 -43.74
C ALA A 14 -2.82 -2.14 -43.72
N ALA A 15 -2.83 -3.47 -43.72
CA ALA A 15 -4.05 -4.26 -43.57
C ALA A 15 -4.72 -3.95 -42.22
N ALA A 16 -5.94 -3.43 -42.31
CA ALA A 16 -6.87 -3.34 -41.20
C ALA A 16 -7.26 -4.77 -40.77
N VAL A 17 -6.74 -5.21 -39.63
CA VAL A 17 -7.31 -6.33 -38.87
C VAL A 17 -8.25 -5.74 -37.81
N PRO A 18 -9.55 -6.04 -37.83
CA PRO A 18 -10.44 -5.63 -36.74
C PRO A 18 -10.06 -6.42 -35.48
N ALA A 19 -9.63 -5.70 -34.45
CA ALA A 19 -9.48 -6.24 -33.11
C ALA A 19 -10.87 -6.71 -32.63
N MET A 20 -11.09 -8.02 -32.65
CA MET A 20 -12.25 -8.63 -31.98
C MET A 20 -12.18 -8.27 -30.49
N ALA A 21 -13.26 -7.66 -30.02
CA ALA A 21 -13.46 -7.27 -28.64
C ALA A 21 -13.24 -8.46 -27.70
N GLN A 22 -12.20 -8.38 -26.86
CA GLN A 22 -12.10 -9.22 -25.67
C GLN A 22 -13.21 -8.78 -24.72
N GLN A 23 -14.26 -9.60 -24.60
CA GLN A 23 -15.21 -9.49 -23.51
C GLN A 23 -14.43 -9.61 -22.20
N PRO A 24 -14.59 -8.70 -21.23
CA PRO A 24 -14.06 -8.92 -19.90
C PRO A 24 -14.89 -10.06 -19.29
N THR A 25 -14.32 -11.27 -19.29
CA THR A 25 -14.76 -12.32 -18.36
C THR A 25 -14.56 -11.77 -16.96
N ALA A 26 -15.67 -11.41 -16.33
CA ALA A 26 -15.71 -11.08 -14.92
C ALA A 26 -15.03 -12.21 -14.13
N PRO A 27 -14.13 -11.91 -13.18
CA PRO A 27 -13.61 -12.94 -12.30
C PRO A 27 -14.79 -13.49 -11.51
N THR A 28 -15.02 -14.80 -11.61
CA THR A 28 -15.91 -15.52 -10.70
C THR A 28 -15.36 -15.34 -9.28
N ALA A 29 -15.99 -14.43 -8.53
CA ALA A 29 -15.69 -14.20 -7.13
C ALA A 29 -16.07 -15.47 -6.35
N VAL A 30 -15.05 -16.16 -5.86
CA VAL A 30 -15.20 -17.13 -4.77
C VAL A 30 -15.46 -16.31 -3.52
N THR A 31 -16.69 -16.36 -3.02
CA THR A 31 -17.11 -15.65 -1.80
C THR A 31 -16.50 -16.36 -0.59
N ASP A 32 -15.36 -15.86 -0.10
CA ASP A 32 -14.82 -16.16 1.23
C ASP A 32 -15.62 -15.34 2.26
N PRO A 33 -16.29 -15.94 3.25
CA PRO A 33 -17.01 -15.21 4.31
C PRO A 33 -16.10 -14.34 5.19
N ASN A 34 -14.78 -14.36 5.01
CA ASN A 34 -13.83 -13.46 5.68
C ASN A 34 -13.34 -12.29 4.81
N ASN A 35 -13.89 -12.12 3.59
CA ASN A 35 -13.49 -11.05 2.67
C ASN A 35 -14.69 -10.19 2.23
N GLU A 36 -15.52 -9.76 3.19
CA GLU A 36 -16.58 -8.78 2.95
C GLU A 36 -15.97 -7.38 2.87
N LYS A 37 -16.24 -6.68 1.76
CA LYS A 37 -15.75 -5.32 1.55
C LYS A 37 -16.68 -4.37 2.30
N VAL A 38 -16.24 -3.82 3.43
CA VAL A 38 -17.03 -2.86 4.22
C VAL A 38 -16.67 -1.43 3.82
N ASN A 39 -17.67 -0.66 3.39
CA ASN A 39 -17.54 0.75 3.04
C ASN A 39 -18.32 1.62 4.04
N ILE A 40 -17.61 2.47 4.77
CA ILE A 40 -18.19 3.35 5.79
C ILE A 40 -18.35 4.74 5.18
N VAL A 41 -19.60 5.14 4.92
CA VAL A 41 -19.93 6.42 4.30
C VAL A 41 -20.60 7.34 5.32
N ILE A 42 -20.15 8.59 5.40
CA ILE A 42 -20.77 9.61 6.25
C ILE A 42 -21.75 10.42 5.39
N VAL A 43 -23.05 10.32 5.68
CA VAL A 43 -24.11 11.09 5.01
C VAL A 43 -24.57 12.25 5.89
N TYR A 44 -24.90 13.38 5.29
CA TYR A 44 -25.30 14.59 6.01
C TYR A 44 -26.81 14.84 5.85
N GLY A 45 -27.48 15.15 6.96
CA GLY A 45 -28.92 15.41 7.02
C GLY A 45 -29.77 14.33 6.39
N GLU A 46 -30.46 14.68 5.30
CA GLU A 46 -31.38 13.80 4.56
C GLU A 46 -30.78 13.23 3.27
N ASP A 47 -29.46 13.35 3.08
CA ASP A 47 -28.78 12.77 1.92
C ASP A 47 -28.98 11.24 1.87
N ALA A 48 -29.29 10.73 0.68
CA ALA A 48 -29.51 9.31 0.46
C ALA A 48 -28.20 8.53 0.66
N CYS A 49 -28.26 7.45 1.44
CA CYS A 49 -27.18 6.49 1.54
C CYS A 49 -27.03 5.75 0.20
N PRO A 50 -25.82 5.64 -0.38
CA PRO A 50 -25.62 4.89 -1.61
C PRO A 50 -25.97 3.41 -1.39
N PRO A 51 -26.63 2.75 -2.36
CA PRO A 51 -26.99 1.34 -2.23
C PRO A 51 -25.73 0.45 -2.25
N SER A 52 -25.75 -0.62 -1.46
CA SER A 52 -24.74 -1.69 -1.52
C SER A 52 -24.76 -2.35 -2.90
N GLN A 53 -23.58 -2.53 -3.51
CA GLN A 53 -23.43 -3.20 -4.81
C GLN A 53 -22.66 -4.51 -4.63
N GLY A 54 -23.27 -5.64 -5.04
CA GLY A 54 -22.65 -6.96 -4.95
C GLY A 54 -22.33 -7.36 -3.50
N ASP A 55 -21.11 -7.81 -3.24
CA ASP A 55 -20.61 -8.29 -1.94
C ASP A 55 -20.04 -7.16 -1.05
N GLU A 56 -20.52 -5.92 -1.21
CA GLU A 56 -20.08 -4.74 -0.41
C GLU A 56 -21.14 -4.33 0.61
N ILE A 57 -20.77 -4.33 1.89
CA ILE A 57 -21.62 -3.79 2.97
C ILE A 57 -21.35 -2.29 3.08
N VAL A 58 -22.35 -1.46 2.77
CA VAL A 58 -22.30 -0.01 2.98
C VAL A 58 -22.93 0.34 4.33
N VAL A 59 -22.13 0.86 5.26
CA VAL A 59 -22.59 1.34 6.56
C VAL A 59 -22.63 2.86 6.54
N CYS A 60 -23.83 3.43 6.62
CA CYS A 60 -24.04 4.88 6.59
C CYS A 60 -24.15 5.47 8.00
N ALA A 61 -23.15 6.26 8.39
CA ALA A 61 -23.20 7.08 9.60
C ALA A 61 -23.83 8.45 9.26
N ARG A 62 -25.01 8.74 9.80
CA ARG A 62 -25.72 10.00 9.53
C ARG A 62 -25.29 11.10 10.51
N LYS A 63 -24.85 12.25 9.96
CA LYS A 63 -24.54 13.47 10.72
C LYS A 63 -25.53 14.57 10.36
N GLY A 64 -25.76 15.55 11.24
CA GLY A 64 -26.66 16.67 10.93
C GLY A 64 -26.15 17.56 9.78
N GLU A 65 -27.06 18.25 9.09
CA GLU A 65 -26.75 19.19 7.98
C GLU A 65 -25.69 20.25 8.37
N ALA A 66 -25.74 20.71 9.62
CA ALA A 66 -24.80 21.69 10.16
C ALA A 66 -23.33 21.20 10.19
N GLU A 67 -23.11 19.89 10.05
CA GLU A 67 -21.78 19.28 10.05
C GLU A 67 -21.15 19.11 8.67
N ARG A 68 -21.88 19.42 7.59
CA ARG A 68 -21.35 19.31 6.22
C ARG A 68 -20.18 20.27 5.97
N TYR A 69 -20.20 21.46 6.58
CA TYR A 69 -19.21 22.52 6.37
C TYR A 69 -18.43 22.90 7.64
N ARG A 70 -18.68 22.19 8.75
CA ARG A 70 -18.01 22.44 10.03
C ARG A 70 -16.82 21.48 10.20
N ILE A 71 -15.78 21.94 10.90
CA ILE A 71 -14.66 21.08 11.27
C ILE A 71 -15.19 19.86 12.03
N PRO A 72 -14.79 18.62 11.65
CA PRO A 72 -15.24 17.40 12.33
C PRO A 72 -15.05 17.49 13.84
N GLU A 73 -16.03 17.02 14.61
CA GLU A 73 -16.00 17.00 16.08
C GLU A 73 -14.67 16.58 16.72
N PRO A 74 -14.01 15.48 16.31
CA PRO A 74 -12.73 15.10 16.91
C PRO A 74 -11.60 16.10 16.64
N LEU A 75 -11.73 16.95 15.62
CA LEU A 75 -10.78 18.00 15.27
C LEU A 75 -11.23 19.37 15.81
N ARG A 76 -12.38 19.45 16.50
CA ARG A 76 -12.81 20.68 17.17
C ARG A 76 -12.03 20.83 18.46
N GLY A 77 -10.96 21.61 18.39
CA GLY A 77 -10.14 21.93 19.55
C GLY A 77 -8.89 22.65 19.11
N ASP A 78 -8.17 23.19 20.09
CA ASP A 78 -6.79 23.60 19.84
C ASP A 78 -5.91 22.36 20.00
N PRO A 79 -5.27 21.87 18.92
CA PRO A 79 -4.35 20.74 19.00
C PRO A 79 -3.16 21.01 19.93
N ASN A 80 -2.87 22.28 20.21
CA ASN A 80 -1.79 22.71 21.10
C ASN A 80 -2.24 22.97 22.55
N LYS A 81 -3.51 22.67 22.90
CA LYS A 81 -3.95 22.77 24.30
C LYS A 81 -3.07 21.89 25.19
N PRO A 82 -2.51 22.41 26.30
CA PRO A 82 -1.68 21.63 27.21
C PRO A 82 -2.36 20.36 27.74
N SER A 83 -3.68 20.37 27.91
CA SER A 83 -4.45 19.19 28.34
C SER A 83 -4.35 18.01 27.36
N ASN A 84 -4.07 18.27 26.09
CA ASN A 84 -3.98 17.27 25.03
C ASN A 84 -2.56 16.72 24.87
N GLN A 85 -1.57 17.33 25.53
CA GLN A 85 -0.20 16.84 25.54
C GLN A 85 0.03 15.83 26.66
N ALA A 86 0.76 14.76 26.34
CA ALA A 86 1.19 13.78 27.32
C ALA A 86 1.91 14.46 28.50
N TRP A 87 1.64 14.02 29.72
CA TRP A 87 2.21 14.64 30.93
C TRP A 87 3.75 14.72 30.88
N GLY A 88 4.41 13.67 30.37
CA GLY A 88 5.88 13.67 30.20
C GLY A 88 6.39 14.78 29.28
N GLU A 89 5.68 15.08 28.19
CA GLU A 89 6.06 16.17 27.28
C GLU A 89 5.89 17.54 27.96
N ARG A 90 4.82 17.69 28.75
CA ARG A 90 4.63 18.91 29.55
C ARG A 90 5.74 19.12 30.55
N VAL A 91 6.12 18.10 31.32
CA VAL A 91 7.24 18.17 32.28
C VAL A 91 8.54 18.54 31.56
N ARG A 92 8.82 17.90 30.42
CA ARG A 92 10.01 18.18 29.60
C ARG A 92 10.06 19.62 29.10
N SER A 93 8.91 20.20 28.74
CA SER A 93 8.82 21.61 28.33
C SER A 93 9.06 22.58 29.50
N MET A 94 8.65 22.21 30.73
CA MET A 94 8.91 23.02 31.92
C MET A 94 10.40 23.04 32.30
N GLU A 95 11.10 21.91 32.16
CA GLU A 95 12.56 21.80 32.38
C GLU A 95 13.39 22.61 31.38
N TYR A 96 12.80 22.94 30.22
CA TYR A 96 13.48 23.71 29.19
C TYR A 96 13.57 25.20 29.53
N VAL A 97 12.56 25.74 30.23
CA VAL A 97 12.49 27.16 30.58
C VAL A 97 13.58 27.47 31.62
N GLY A 98 14.59 28.25 31.21
CA GLY A 98 15.74 28.64 32.05
C GLY A 98 17.00 27.80 31.84
N ARG A 99 16.98 26.79 30.96
CA ARG A 99 18.19 26.03 30.61
C ARG A 99 19.04 26.84 29.61
N SER A 100 20.23 27.24 30.01
CA SER A 100 21.22 27.96 29.18
C SER A 100 22.58 27.26 29.17
N GLY A 101 23.32 27.36 28.07
CA GLY A 101 24.64 26.74 27.90
C GLY A 101 24.73 25.82 26.67
N THR A 102 25.87 25.16 26.50
CA THR A 102 26.19 24.32 25.32
C THR A 102 25.26 23.12 25.11
N GLU A 103 24.53 22.69 26.15
CA GLU A 103 23.57 21.58 26.11
C GLU A 103 22.10 22.05 26.03
N SER A 104 21.86 23.33 25.77
CA SER A 104 20.53 23.92 25.59
C SER A 104 20.36 24.44 24.16
N CYS A 105 19.20 24.24 23.53
CA CYS A 105 18.84 24.90 22.26
C CYS A 105 18.31 26.33 22.51
N SER A 106 18.83 27.04 23.53
CA SER A 106 18.37 28.40 23.83
C SER A 106 18.97 29.43 22.85
N PRO A 107 18.19 30.41 22.35
CA PRO A 107 18.71 31.51 21.53
C PRO A 107 19.58 32.49 22.34
N SER A 108 19.56 32.41 23.67
CA SER A 108 20.34 33.26 24.56
C SER A 108 21.45 32.47 25.27
N GLY A 109 22.69 32.95 25.19
CA GLY A 109 23.87 32.36 25.83
C GLY A 109 24.86 31.71 24.85
N GLY A 110 26.11 31.54 25.27
CA GLY A 110 27.14 30.87 24.47
C GLY A 110 26.87 29.38 24.30
N GLY A 111 27.03 28.87 23.07
CA GLY A 111 26.90 27.44 22.76
C GLY A 111 25.50 26.95 22.36
N GLY A 112 24.52 27.85 22.18
CA GLY A 112 23.15 27.47 21.78
C GLY A 112 23.07 26.74 20.44
N ALA A 113 23.95 27.06 19.49
CA ALA A 113 24.04 26.37 18.20
C ALA A 113 24.41 24.88 18.37
N THR A 114 25.34 24.57 19.26
CA THR A 114 25.79 23.19 19.54
C THR A 114 24.69 22.39 20.23
N GLY A 115 24.01 22.99 21.21
CA GLY A 115 22.91 22.35 21.93
C GLY A 115 21.71 22.07 21.01
N CYS A 116 21.41 22.99 20.09
CA CYS A 116 20.33 22.80 19.14
C CYS A 116 20.66 21.75 18.06
N PHE A 117 21.91 21.73 17.58
CA PHE A 117 22.37 20.65 16.70
C PHE A 117 22.24 19.28 17.37
N ALA A 118 22.66 19.15 18.63
CA ALA A 118 22.53 17.91 19.38
C ALA A 118 21.07 17.49 19.59
N GLN A 119 20.16 18.45 19.80
CA GLN A 119 18.72 18.16 19.89
C GLN A 119 18.16 17.66 18.54
N LEU A 120 18.47 18.35 17.44
CA LEU A 120 18.05 17.93 16.10
C LEU A 120 18.59 16.54 15.75
N ALA A 121 19.84 16.23 16.09
CA ALA A 121 20.42 14.91 15.89
C ALA A 121 19.67 13.83 16.69
N ARG A 122 19.31 14.10 17.95
CA ARG A 122 18.50 13.18 18.78
C ARG A 122 17.11 12.97 18.19
N LEU A 123 16.44 14.04 17.75
CA LEU A 123 15.12 13.96 17.11
C LEU A 123 15.17 13.15 15.80
N ALA A 124 16.16 13.41 14.94
CA ALA A 124 16.35 12.67 13.70
C ALA A 124 16.68 11.18 13.93
N LYS A 125 17.32 10.82 15.06
CA LYS A 125 17.51 9.42 15.46
C LYS A 125 16.20 8.82 15.95
N ALA A 126 15.46 9.52 16.81
CA ALA A 126 14.19 9.06 17.35
C ALA A 126 13.15 8.86 16.24
N GLU A 127 13.09 9.75 15.25
CA GLU A 127 12.22 9.61 14.08
C GLU A 127 12.57 8.37 13.26
N ARG A 128 13.87 8.14 12.96
CA ARG A 128 14.31 6.91 12.29
C ARG A 128 13.94 5.65 13.08
N GLN A 129 14.09 5.67 14.40
CA GLN A 129 13.70 4.56 15.26
C GLN A 129 12.19 4.37 15.28
N ALA A 130 11.39 5.44 15.34
CA ALA A 130 9.93 5.34 15.27
C ALA A 130 9.45 4.76 13.94
N LEU A 131 10.12 5.09 12.83
CA LEU A 131 9.90 4.49 11.52
C LEU A 131 10.30 3.01 11.45
N ASP A 132 11.30 2.60 12.24
CA ASP A 132 11.78 1.21 12.32
C ASP A 132 10.91 0.36 13.26
N ASN A 133 10.44 0.95 14.37
CA ASN A 133 9.53 0.34 15.34
C ASN A 133 8.10 0.16 14.79
N ALA A 134 7.79 0.73 13.62
CA ALA A 134 6.61 0.39 12.85
C ALA A 134 6.89 -0.89 12.06
N SER A 135 6.60 -2.02 12.71
CA SER A 135 6.80 -3.43 12.35
C SER A 135 6.22 -3.90 11.01
N TRP A 136 6.07 -3.05 10.00
CA TRP A 136 5.52 -3.44 8.71
C TRP A 136 6.51 -4.27 7.90
N LYS A 137 7.82 -3.96 7.99
CA LYS A 137 8.87 -4.71 7.30
C LYS A 137 8.99 -6.14 7.84
N ASP A 138 9.03 -6.28 9.16
CA ASP A 138 9.13 -7.59 9.82
C ASP A 138 7.88 -8.45 9.56
N LEU A 139 6.69 -7.84 9.56
CA LEU A 139 5.44 -8.55 9.22
C LEU A 139 5.42 -8.99 7.74
N VAL A 140 5.90 -8.14 6.82
CA VAL A 140 6.00 -8.50 5.39
C VAL A 140 7.05 -9.59 5.17
N GLU A 141 8.17 -9.55 5.87
CA GLU A 141 9.22 -10.56 5.79
C GLU A 141 8.75 -11.90 6.37
N ALA A 142 8.07 -11.88 7.52
CA ALA A 142 7.46 -13.07 8.11
C ALA A 142 6.41 -13.69 7.17
N GLU A 143 5.59 -12.87 6.50
CA GLU A 143 4.60 -13.36 5.54
C GLU A 143 5.24 -13.88 4.25
N ARG A 144 6.30 -13.23 3.77
CA ARG A 144 7.11 -13.72 2.64
C ARG A 144 7.72 -15.08 2.96
N ALA A 145 8.24 -15.27 4.18
CA ALA A 145 8.80 -16.55 4.61
C ALA A 145 7.75 -17.67 4.61
N LYS A 146 6.52 -17.39 5.07
CA LYS A 146 5.41 -18.37 4.97
C LYS A 146 5.11 -18.76 3.53
N ARG A 147 4.99 -17.78 2.62
CA ARG A 147 4.73 -18.07 1.19
C ARG A 147 5.87 -18.83 0.54
N LEU A 148 7.12 -18.55 0.90
CA LEU A 148 8.26 -19.26 0.34
C LEU A 148 8.28 -20.72 0.81
N SER A 149 7.86 -20.99 2.05
CA SER A 149 7.86 -22.34 2.62
C SER A 149 6.92 -23.34 1.92
N THR A 150 5.88 -22.87 1.24
CA THR A 150 4.95 -23.74 0.50
C THR A 150 5.44 -24.05 -0.91
N ILE A 151 6.28 -23.19 -1.50
CA ILE A 151 6.75 -23.33 -2.87
C ILE A 151 7.66 -24.55 -3.04
N ASP A 152 8.49 -24.87 -2.05
CA ASP A 152 9.38 -26.04 -2.13
C ASP A 152 8.58 -27.35 -2.15
N ALA A 153 7.54 -27.45 -1.32
CA ALA A 153 6.64 -28.61 -1.28
C ALA A 153 5.80 -28.74 -2.57
N ASP A 154 5.29 -27.62 -3.09
CA ASP A 154 4.54 -27.60 -4.35
C ASP A 154 5.44 -27.97 -5.54
N SER A 155 6.71 -27.56 -5.53
CA SER A 155 7.68 -27.88 -6.57
C SER A 155 7.99 -29.37 -6.60
N GLU A 156 8.21 -30.01 -5.44
CA GLU A 156 8.44 -31.46 -5.36
C GLU A 156 7.21 -32.25 -5.84
N ALA A 157 6.00 -31.81 -5.49
CA ALA A 157 4.77 -32.43 -5.97
C ALA A 157 4.59 -32.30 -7.49
N ILE A 158 4.96 -31.16 -8.07
CA ILE A 158 4.93 -30.94 -9.52
C ILE A 158 5.97 -31.82 -10.22
N GLU A 159 7.21 -31.88 -9.72
CA GLU A 159 8.27 -32.73 -10.26
C GLU A 159 7.87 -34.22 -10.24
N ALA A 160 7.27 -34.68 -9.14
CA ALA A 160 6.78 -36.05 -9.01
C ALA A 160 5.69 -36.37 -10.04
N ARG A 161 4.76 -35.44 -10.27
CA ARG A 161 3.69 -35.58 -11.26
C ARG A 161 4.23 -35.64 -12.69
N VAL A 162 5.13 -34.72 -13.05
CA VAL A 162 5.76 -34.70 -14.38
C VAL A 162 6.51 -36.00 -14.64
N LYS A 163 7.27 -36.51 -13.66
CA LYS A 163 8.02 -37.77 -13.80
C LYS A 163 7.12 -38.99 -13.95
N ALA A 164 5.91 -38.97 -13.37
CA ALA A 164 4.92 -40.03 -13.55
C ALA A 164 4.29 -39.99 -14.95
N GLU A 165 3.98 -38.78 -15.44
CA GLU A 165 3.46 -38.57 -16.80
C GLU A 165 4.50 -38.96 -17.87
N GLU A 166 5.77 -38.61 -17.69
CA GLU A 166 6.85 -39.01 -18.60
C GLU A 166 7.03 -40.53 -18.66
N LYS A 167 6.93 -41.22 -17.51
CA LYS A 167 6.98 -42.69 -17.46
C LYS A 167 5.78 -43.32 -18.16
N ALA A 168 4.58 -42.76 -17.99
CA ALA A 168 3.37 -43.23 -18.67
C ALA A 168 3.46 -43.03 -20.19
N ALA A 169 3.98 -41.88 -20.63
CA ALA A 169 4.23 -41.59 -22.05
C ALA A 169 5.28 -42.54 -22.66
N GLN A 170 6.36 -42.86 -21.92
CA GLN A 170 7.37 -43.84 -22.35
C GLN A 170 6.82 -45.26 -22.43
N GLN A 171 5.89 -45.63 -21.54
CA GLN A 171 5.22 -46.93 -21.58
C GLN A 171 4.25 -47.02 -22.76
N GLN A 172 3.52 -45.95 -23.08
CA GLN A 172 2.66 -45.85 -24.26
C GLN A 172 3.47 -45.83 -25.57
N SER A 173 4.65 -45.21 -25.60
CA SER A 173 5.52 -45.26 -26.79
C SER A 173 6.16 -46.64 -27.00
N ASN A 174 6.32 -47.42 -25.92
CA ASN A 174 6.89 -48.78 -25.97
C ASN A 174 5.84 -49.88 -26.11
N SER A 175 4.54 -49.57 -26.10
CA SER A 175 3.50 -50.56 -26.41
C SER A 175 3.44 -50.82 -27.91
N PRO A 176 3.60 -52.08 -28.38
CA PRO A 176 3.57 -52.40 -29.79
C PRO A 176 2.17 -52.19 -30.34
N THR A 177 2.07 -51.42 -31.42
CA THR A 177 0.87 -51.28 -32.26
C THR A 177 0.38 -52.68 -32.64
N GLN A 178 -0.72 -53.13 -32.05
CA GLN A 178 -1.36 -54.37 -32.48
C GLN A 178 -1.96 -54.17 -33.89
N PRO A 179 -1.84 -55.17 -34.78
CA PRO A 179 -2.21 -55.10 -36.19
C PRO A 179 -3.72 -54.96 -36.43
#